data_AF-A0A2E6YJY2-F1
#
_entry.id   AF-A0A2E6YJY2-F1
#
_cell.length_a   1.000
_cell.length_b   1.000
_cell.length_c   1.000
_cell.angle_alpha   90.00
_cell.angle_beta   90.00
_cell.angle_gamma   90.00
#
_symmetry.space_group_name_H-M   'P 1'
#
loop_
_entity.id
_entity.type
_entity.pdbx_description
1 polymer ?
#
loop_
_entity_poly.entity_id
_entity_poly.type
_entity_poly.pdbx_seq_one_letter_code
_entity_poly.pdbx_strand_id
1 'polypeptide(L)'
;MAGFKYPYTCPEIDRKIGEARGELISAMAQVFKDYGVKGASFRDAQEAGEELFSVVSDVFEGARQSNENMRTEADKQIKEMDQELIDLRAQLFLANEELKKFKDK
;
A
#
# COMPACT_ATOMS: atom_id res chain seq x y z
N MET A 1 -23.22 -3.61 -1.00
CA MET A 1 -22.23 -2.51 -0.94
C MET A 1 -20.87 -3.10 -1.22
N ALA A 2 -20.31 -2.84 -2.40
CA ALA A 2 -19.02 -3.38 -2.80
C ALA A 2 -17.93 -2.55 -2.13
N GLY A 3 -17.27 -3.11 -1.13
CA GLY A 3 -16.08 -2.48 -0.55
C GLY A 3 -15.00 -2.37 -1.61
N PHE A 4 -14.31 -1.23 -1.66
CA PHE A 4 -13.10 -1.06 -2.45
C PHE A 4 -12.05 -2.04 -1.95
N LYS A 5 -12.04 -3.24 -2.52
CA LYS A 5 -10.89 -4.15 -2.45
C LYS A 5 -9.92 -3.66 -3.50
N TYR A 6 -8.73 -3.24 -3.07
CA TYR A 6 -7.56 -3.11 -3.94
C TYR A 6 -6.72 -4.39 -3.80
N PRO A 7 -7.13 -5.53 -4.42
CA PRO A 7 -6.50 -6.84 -4.24
C PRO A 7 -5.10 -6.92 -4.83
N TYR A 8 -4.56 -5.83 -5.36
CA TYR A 8 -3.26 -5.83 -6.04
C TYR A 8 -2.18 -5.13 -5.23
N THR A 9 -2.47 -4.06 -4.47
CA THR A 9 -1.37 -3.32 -3.81
C THR A 9 -0.80 -4.03 -2.58
N CYS A 10 -1.60 -4.63 -1.69
CA CYS A 10 -1.01 -5.43 -0.60
C CYS A 10 -0.39 -6.73 -1.11
N PRO A 11 -1.05 -7.53 -1.98
CA PRO A 11 -0.46 -8.76 -2.48
C PRO A 11 0.80 -8.55 -3.33
N GLU A 12 0.88 -7.46 -4.09
CA GLU A 12 2.10 -7.09 -4.83
C GLU A 12 3.23 -6.67 -3.88
N ILE A 13 2.94 -5.86 -2.85
CA ILE A 13 3.92 -5.48 -1.82
C ILE A 13 4.43 -6.74 -1.10
N ASP A 14 3.54 -7.62 -0.66
CA ASP A 14 3.90 -8.85 0.06
C ASP A 14 4.72 -9.79 -0.83
N ARG A 15 4.35 -9.92 -2.10
CA ARG A 15 5.12 -10.68 -3.10
C ARG A 15 6.52 -10.11 -3.25
N LYS A 16 6.65 -8.78 -3.40
CA LYS A 16 7.93 -8.10 -3.56
C LYS A 16 8.82 -8.21 -2.32
N ILE A 17 8.24 -8.18 -1.14
CA ILE A 17 8.96 -8.43 0.13
C ILE A 17 9.49 -9.87 0.15
N GLY A 18 8.67 -10.84 -0.26
CA GLY A 18 9.09 -12.24 -0.38
C GLY A 18 10.22 -12.45 -1.39
N GLU A 19 10.15 -11.79 -2.55
CA GLU A 19 11.22 -11.78 -3.56
C GLU A 19 12.52 -11.21 -2.97
N ALA A 20 12.45 -10.06 -2.29
CA ALA A 20 13.60 -9.44 -1.64
C ALA A 20 14.26 -10.34 -0.59
N ARG A 21 13.46 -11.08 0.20
CA ARG A 21 13.99 -12.09 1.15
C ARG A 21 14.82 -13.15 0.44
N GLY A 22 14.29 -13.71 -0.65
CA GLY A 22 15.00 -14.72 -1.45
C GLY A 22 16.29 -14.19 -2.08
N GLU A 23 16.26 -12.95 -2.57
CA GLU A 23 17.44 -12.28 -3.14
C GLU A 23 18.53 -12.05 -2.09
N LEU A 24 18.17 -11.59 -0.88
CA LEU A 24 19.13 -11.38 0.22
C LEU A 24 19.79 -12.69 0.68
N ILE A 25 19.00 -13.75 0.83
CA ILE A 25 19.51 -15.09 1.16
C ILE A 25 20.48 -15.58 0.09
N SER A 26 20.11 -15.44 -1.18
CA SER A 26 20.94 -15.87 -2.31
C SER A 26 22.23 -15.06 -2.40
N ALA A 27 22.14 -13.74 -2.19
CA ALA A 27 23.30 -12.86 -2.15
C ALA A 27 24.26 -13.24 -1.02
N MET A 28 23.74 -13.56 0.18
CA MET A 28 24.61 -13.96 1.29
C MET A 28 25.27 -15.33 1.07
N ALA A 29 24.54 -16.29 0.50
CA ALA A 29 25.14 -17.55 0.08
C ALA A 29 26.28 -17.34 -0.93
N GLN A 30 26.11 -16.40 -1.87
CA GLN A 30 27.13 -16.06 -2.85
C GLN A 30 28.35 -15.37 -2.19
N VAL A 31 28.15 -14.44 -1.26
CA VAL A 31 29.24 -13.82 -0.48
C VAL A 31 30.04 -14.89 0.28
N PHE A 32 29.37 -15.82 0.96
CA PHE A 32 30.07 -16.89 1.69
C PHE A 32 30.93 -17.75 0.77
N LYS A 33 30.43 -18.03 -0.43
CA LYS A 33 31.14 -18.78 -1.47
C LYS A 33 32.35 -18.00 -2.01
N ASP A 34 32.19 -16.73 -2.34
CA ASP A 34 33.22 -15.91 -2.97
C ASP A 34 34.38 -15.59 -2.03
N TYR A 35 34.07 -15.37 -0.75
CA TYR A 35 35.09 -15.07 0.27
C TYR A 35 35.61 -16.32 1.00
N GLY A 36 35.15 -17.51 0.62
CA GLY A 36 35.69 -18.79 1.10
C GLY A 36 35.64 -18.91 2.63
N VAL A 37 34.49 -18.57 3.23
CA VAL A 37 34.29 -18.61 4.69
C VAL A 37 34.51 -20.05 5.19
N LYS A 38 35.73 -20.34 5.67
CA LYS A 38 36.14 -21.70 6.06
C LYS A 38 35.29 -22.19 7.22
N GLY A 39 34.69 -23.37 7.04
CA GLY A 39 33.86 -24.02 8.07
C GLY A 39 32.40 -23.55 8.08
N ALA A 40 32.04 -22.54 7.30
CA ALA A 40 30.64 -22.17 7.14
C ALA A 40 29.93 -23.10 6.15
N SER A 41 28.77 -23.56 6.55
CA SER A 41 27.83 -24.33 5.74
C SER A 41 26.92 -23.40 4.93
N PHE A 42 26.24 -23.96 3.94
CA PHE A 42 25.17 -23.25 3.24
C PHE A 42 24.06 -22.76 4.19
N ARG A 43 23.80 -23.53 5.26
CA ARG A 43 22.81 -23.17 6.27
C ARG A 43 23.20 -21.91 7.03
N ASP A 44 24.49 -21.74 7.35
CA ASP A 44 24.97 -20.53 8.04
C ASP A 44 24.78 -19.28 7.16
N ALA A 45 25.01 -19.42 5.85
CA ALA A 45 24.76 -18.33 4.90
C ALA A 45 23.26 -18.01 4.75
N GLN A 46 22.40 -19.02 4.82
CA GLN A 46 20.95 -18.83 4.85
C GLN A 46 20.51 -18.10 6.11
N GLU A 47 20.97 -18.52 7.29
CA GLU A 47 20.67 -17.86 8.58
C GLU A 47 21.15 -16.39 8.58
N ALA A 48 22.33 -16.10 8.02
CA ALA A 48 22.82 -14.72 7.86
C ALA A 48 21.96 -13.88 6.90
N GLY A 49 21.48 -14.47 5.80
CA GLY A 49 20.56 -13.80 4.88
C GLY A 49 19.19 -13.50 5.50
N GLU A 50 18.68 -14.41 6.33
CA GLU A 50 17.46 -14.22 7.12
C GLU A 50 17.62 -13.12 8.17
N GLU A 51 18.77 -13.08 8.85
CA GLU A 51 19.08 -12.02 9.80
C GLU A 51 19.16 -10.66 9.11
N LEU A 52 19.81 -10.59 7.94
CA LEU A 52 19.85 -9.38 7.14
C LEU A 52 18.44 -8.94 6.70
N PHE A 53 17.62 -9.88 6.25
CA PHE A 53 16.22 -9.60 5.90
C PHE A 53 15.44 -9.07 7.12
N SER A 54 15.64 -9.66 8.30
CA SER A 54 15.03 -9.20 9.56
C SER A 54 15.39 -7.75 9.88
N VAL A 55 16.68 -7.37 9.73
CA VAL A 55 17.15 -6.00 9.96
C VAL A 55 16.46 -4.98 9.04
N VAL A 56 16.20 -5.34 7.78
CA VAL A 56 15.55 -4.44 6.82
C VAL A 56 14.02 -4.55 6.82
N SER A 57 13.44 -5.50 7.56
CA SER A 57 11.99 -5.77 7.54
C SER A 57 11.16 -4.58 8.00
N ASP A 58 11.65 -3.82 8.98
CA ASP A 58 10.97 -2.61 9.46
C ASP A 58 10.78 -1.57 8.35
N VAL A 59 11.69 -1.50 7.37
CA VAL A 59 11.58 -0.60 6.21
C VAL A 59 10.41 -1.03 5.33
N PHE A 60 10.24 -2.34 5.11
CA PHE A 60 9.13 -2.88 4.34
C PHE A 60 7.78 -2.66 5.05
N GLU A 61 7.73 -2.84 6.36
CA GLU A 61 6.52 -2.55 7.15
C GLU A 61 6.18 -1.05 7.12
N GLY A 62 7.19 -0.17 7.19
CA GLY A 62 7.00 1.27 7.02
C GLY A 62 6.36 1.62 5.66
N ALA A 63 6.82 0.97 4.58
CA ALA A 63 6.23 1.16 3.25
C ALA A 63 4.78 0.63 3.18
N ARG A 64 4.49 -0.53 3.79
CA ARG A 64 3.13 -1.09 3.88
C ARG A 64 2.20 -0.15 4.63
N GLN A 65 2.63 0.36 5.79
CA GLN A 65 1.84 1.29 6.60
C GLN A 65 1.61 2.62 5.86
N SER A 66 2.62 3.15 5.17
CA SER A 66 2.47 4.38 4.37
C SER A 66 1.41 4.19 3.27
N ASN A 67 1.40 3.03 2.60
CA ASN A 67 0.38 2.72 1.60
C ASN A 67 -1.03 2.67 2.21
N GLU A 68 -1.20 2.06 3.37
CA GLU A 68 -2.49 1.99 4.06
C GLU A 68 -2.98 3.36 4.54
N ASN A 69 -2.07 4.21 5.02
CA ASN A 69 -2.38 5.58 5.38
C ASN A 69 -2.87 6.38 4.17
N MET A 70 -2.19 6.27 3.02
CA MET A 70 -2.63 6.93 1.78
C MET A 70 -4.02 6.50 1.34
N ARG A 71 -4.33 5.20 1.44
CA ARG A 71 -5.67 4.69 1.13
C ARG A 71 -6.72 5.24 2.08
N THR A 72 -6.42 5.27 3.37
CA THR A 72 -7.32 5.81 4.38
C THR A 72 -7.63 7.28 4.13
N GLU A 73 -6.63 8.09 3.78
CA GLU A 73 -6.83 9.50 3.44
C GLU A 73 -7.59 9.68 2.12
N ALA A 74 -7.31 8.85 1.11
CA ALA A 74 -8.08 8.86 -0.14
C ALA A 74 -9.57 8.52 0.11
N ASP A 75 -9.86 7.53 0.94
CA ASP A 75 -11.23 7.16 1.30
C ASP A 75 -11.96 8.28 2.06
N LYS A 76 -11.26 9.05 2.89
CA LYS A 76 -11.83 10.23 3.55
C LYS A 76 -12.17 11.31 2.52
N GLN A 77 -11.24 11.64 1.64
CA GLN A 77 -11.45 12.65 0.59
C GLN A 77 -12.61 12.27 -0.34
N ILE A 78 -12.73 10.99 -0.72
CA ILE A 78 -13.85 10.50 -1.53
C ILE A 78 -15.19 10.73 -0.80
N LYS A 79 -15.26 10.40 0.49
CA LYS A 79 -16.49 10.61 1.28
C LYS A 79 -16.86 12.09 1.42
N GLU A 80 -15.87 12.94 1.63
CA GLU A 80 -16.06 14.39 1.69
C GLU A 80 -16.59 14.91 0.35
N MET A 81 -15.98 14.50 -0.77
CA MET A 81 -16.45 14.85 -2.11
C MET A 81 -17.87 14.34 -2.40
N ASP A 82 -18.21 13.11 -1.99
CA ASP A 82 -19.55 12.57 -2.15
C ASP A 82 -20.59 13.38 -1.37
N GLN A 83 -20.24 13.84 -0.17
CA GLN A 83 -21.12 14.70 0.63
C GLN A 83 -21.28 16.08 -0.02
N GLU A 84 -20.18 16.70 -0.48
CA GLU A 84 -20.24 17.97 -1.21
C GLU A 84 -21.10 17.87 -2.47
N LEU A 85 -21.01 16.75 -3.21
CA LEU A 85 -21.84 16.49 -4.38
C LEU A 85 -23.33 16.39 -4.03
N ILE A 86 -23.68 15.76 -2.90
CA ILE A 86 -25.07 15.69 -2.42
C ILE A 86 -25.58 17.09 -2.10
N ASP A 87 -24.80 17.89 -1.37
CA ASP A 87 -25.18 19.23 -0.95
C ASP A 87 -25.36 20.17 -2.16
N LEU A 88 -24.44 20.11 -3.12
CA LEU A 88 -24.53 20.89 -4.36
C LEU A 88 -25.75 20.50 -5.19
N ARG A 89 -26.08 19.20 -5.27
CA ARG A 89 -27.30 18.73 -5.96
C ARG A 89 -28.56 19.25 -5.29
N ALA A 90 -28.60 19.29 -3.95
CA ALA A 90 -29.73 19.86 -3.21
C ALA A 90 -29.87 21.36 -3.46
N GLN A 91 -28.76 22.11 -3.45
CA GLN A 91 -28.76 23.55 -3.76
C GLN A 91 -29.25 23.83 -5.18
N LEU A 92 -28.77 23.08 -6.18
CA LEU A 92 -29.22 23.20 -7.56
C LEU A 92 -30.71 22.90 -7.70
N PHE A 93 -31.22 21.89 -6.99
CA PHE A 93 -32.65 21.59 -6.99
C PHE A 93 -33.47 22.78 -6.44
N LEU A 94 -33.09 23.32 -5.28
CA LEU A 94 -33.77 24.45 -4.67
C LEU A 94 -33.74 25.70 -5.57
N ALA A 95 -32.57 26.04 -6.12
CA ALA A 95 -32.42 27.18 -7.02
C ALA A 95 -33.28 27.04 -8.30
N ASN A 96 -33.39 25.84 -8.86
CA ASN A 96 -34.24 25.58 -10.02
C ASN A 96 -35.74 25.72 -9.69
N GLU A 97 -36.17 25.28 -8.50
CA GLU A 97 -37.56 25.46 -8.06
C GLU A 97 -37.90 26.94 -7.84
N GLU A 98 -36.97 27.73 -7.33
CA GLU A 98 -37.15 29.19 -7.23
C GLU A 98 -37.25 29.84 -8.61
N LEU A 99 -36.38 29.48 -9.56
CA LEU A 99 -36.42 30.00 -10.93
C LEU A 99 -37.75 29.71 -11.63
N LYS A 100 -38.34 28.52 -11.43
CA LYS A 100 -39.68 28.20 -11.97
C LYS A 100 -40.74 29.16 -11.44
N LYS A 101 -40.77 29.39 -10.12
CA LYS A 101 -41.72 30.32 -9.49
C LYS A 101 -41.60 31.75 -10.01
N PHE A 102 -40.41 32.16 -10.45
CA PHE A 102 -40.21 33.47 -11.08
C PHE A 102 -40.67 33.52 -12.54
N LYS A 103 -40.54 32.42 -13.29
CA LYS A 103 -40.98 32.35 -14.69
C LYS A 103 -42.49 32.21 -14.86
N ASP A 104 -43.17 31.65 -13.85
CA ASP A 104 -44.61 31.45 -13.84
C ASP A 104 -45.40 32.66 -13.28
N LYS A 105 -44.72 33.79 -13.02
CA LYS A 105 -45.30 35.09 -12.64
C LYS A 105 -45.28 36.06 -13.80
#